data_AF-A0A533TDE1-F1
#
_entry.id   AF-A0A533TDE1-F1
#
_cell.length_a   1.000
_cell.length_b   1.000
_cell.length_c   1.000
_cell.angle_alpha   90.00
_cell.angle_beta   90.00
_cell.angle_gamma   90.00
#
_symmetry.space_group_name_H-M   'P 1'
#
loop_
_entity.id
_entity.type
_entity.pdbx_description
1 polymer ?
#
loop_
_entity_poly.entity_id
_entity_poly.type
_entity_poly.pdbx_seq_one_letter_code
_entity_poly.pdbx_strand_id
1 'polypeptide(L)'
;MTTIVHLLPIDLSAIGHEHLTLALIGYSIVFISLFLLFLVFSMLPKFLTRNLRRKFQKEGGEEKAALAGTMVQGEVSAAIATAISLYLEELHDEETAILTIKKVGKSYSPWNSKIYNVINFNRFQR
;
A
#
# COMPACT_ATOMS: atom_id res chain seq x y z
N MET A 1 -6.80 -61.70 -9.59
CA MET A 1 -5.87 -60.55 -9.68
C MET A 1 -6.56 -59.48 -10.51
N THR A 2 -7.51 -58.77 -9.90
CA THR A 2 -8.32 -57.74 -10.54
C THR A 2 -7.50 -56.46 -10.62
N THR A 3 -7.27 -55.99 -11.83
CA THR A 3 -6.50 -54.79 -12.13
C THR A 3 -7.22 -53.55 -11.57
N ILE A 4 -6.55 -52.83 -10.68
CA ILE A 4 -6.99 -51.59 -9.99
C ILE A 4 -7.54 -50.51 -10.94
N VAL A 5 -7.26 -50.63 -12.24
CA VAL A 5 -7.62 -49.70 -13.31
C VAL A 5 -9.15 -49.54 -13.49
N HIS A 6 -9.98 -50.53 -13.12
CA HIS A 6 -11.44 -50.44 -13.24
C HIS A 6 -12.15 -49.65 -12.12
N LEU A 7 -11.44 -49.25 -11.05
CA LEU A 7 -12.01 -48.47 -9.95
C LEU A 7 -11.92 -46.94 -10.18
N LEU A 8 -11.21 -46.52 -11.23
CA LEU A 8 -11.09 -45.10 -11.58
C LEU A 8 -12.00 -44.80 -12.77
N PRO A 9 -12.97 -43.87 -12.64
CA PRO A 9 -13.86 -43.45 -13.73
C PRO A 9 -13.13 -42.48 -14.68
N ILE A 10 -11.93 -42.84 -15.13
CA ILE A 10 -11.12 -42.01 -16.03
C ILE A 10 -11.08 -42.71 -17.38
N ASP A 11 -11.92 -42.23 -18.29
CA ASP A 11 -11.97 -42.73 -19.67
C ASP A 11 -11.11 -41.84 -20.57
N LEU A 12 -9.86 -42.26 -20.81
CA LEU A 12 -8.93 -41.54 -21.69
C LEU A 12 -9.35 -41.59 -23.16
N SER A 13 -10.26 -42.49 -23.54
CA SER A 13 -10.77 -42.58 -24.90
C SER A 13 -11.68 -41.41 -25.28
N ALA A 14 -12.21 -40.71 -24.28
CA ALA A 14 -13.04 -39.51 -24.46
C ALA A 14 -12.24 -38.23 -24.77
N ILE A 15 -10.90 -38.28 -24.70
CA ILE A 15 -10.04 -37.12 -24.98
C ILE A 15 -9.86 -36.99 -26.50
N GLY A 16 -10.70 -36.16 -27.12
CA GLY A 16 -10.58 -35.79 -28.53
C GLY A 16 -9.56 -34.68 -28.80
N HIS A 17 -9.35 -34.38 -30.08
CA HIS A 17 -8.40 -33.36 -30.54
C HIS A 17 -8.77 -31.95 -30.06
N GLU A 18 -10.06 -31.67 -29.93
CA GLU A 18 -10.63 -30.42 -29.42
C GLU A 18 -10.25 -30.13 -27.97
N HIS A 19 -10.13 -31.17 -27.15
CA HIS A 19 -9.73 -31.03 -25.75
C HIS A 19 -8.23 -30.70 -25.64
N LEU A 20 -7.41 -31.30 -26.50
CA LEU A 20 -5.97 -31.04 -26.56
C LEU A 20 -5.67 -29.63 -27.05
N THR A 21 -6.38 -29.14 -28.07
CA THR A 21 -6.21 -27.76 -28.56
C THR A 21 -6.62 -26.74 -27.52
N LEU A 22 -7.72 -26.97 -26.80
CA LEU A 22 -8.16 -26.11 -25.71
C LEU A 22 -7.13 -26.03 -24.58
N ALA A 23 -6.59 -27.18 -24.14
CA ALA A 23 -5.56 -27.22 -23.11
C ALA A 23 -4.30 -26.46 -23.55
N LEU A 24 -3.82 -26.72 -24.77
CA LEU A 24 -2.62 -26.09 -25.30
C LEU A 24 -2.76 -24.57 -25.41
N ILE A 25 -3.91 -24.08 -25.89
CA ILE A 25 -4.22 -22.64 -25.95
C ILE A 25 -4.29 -22.06 -24.54
N GLY A 26 -4.98 -22.72 -23.61
CA GLY A 26 -5.14 -22.25 -22.23
C GLY A 26 -3.80 -22.08 -21.51
N TYR A 27 -2.94 -23.10 -21.56
CA TYR A 27 -1.59 -23.01 -20.99
C TYR A 27 -0.76 -21.92 -21.67
N SER A 28 -0.80 -21.85 -23.01
CA SER A 28 -0.05 -20.84 -23.77
C SER A 28 -0.43 -19.42 -23.36
N ILE A 29 -1.72 -19.12 -23.21
CA ILE A 29 -2.20 -17.79 -22.79
C ILE A 29 -1.68 -17.44 -21.40
N VAL A 30 -1.72 -18.38 -20.44
CA VAL A 30 -1.23 -18.15 -19.07
C VAL A 30 0.27 -17.87 -19.09
N PHE A 31 1.05 -18.67 -19.82
CA PHE A 31 2.50 -18.44 -19.96
C PHE A 31 2.81 -17.09 -20.61
N ILE A 32 2.10 -16.73 -21.68
CA ILE A 32 2.28 -15.44 -22.36
C ILE A 32 1.91 -14.29 -21.43
N SER A 33 0.81 -14.40 -20.68
CA SER A 33 0.38 -13.38 -19.72
C SER A 33 1.43 -13.15 -18.63
N LEU A 34 1.95 -14.23 -18.03
CA LEU A 34 3.01 -14.15 -17.03
C LEU A 34 4.31 -13.56 -17.62
N PHE A 35 4.69 -13.97 -18.82
CA PHE A 35 5.86 -13.46 -19.51
C PHE A 35 5.74 -11.96 -19.81
N LEU A 36 4.57 -11.51 -20.29
CA LEU A 36 4.30 -10.10 -20.55
C LEU A 36 4.37 -9.29 -19.25
N LEU A 37 3.77 -9.80 -18.17
CA LEU A 37 3.77 -9.14 -16.87
C LEU A 37 5.20 -9.01 -16.31
N PHE A 38 6.01 -10.07 -16.42
CA PHE A 38 7.43 -10.04 -16.08
C PHE A 38 8.18 -8.96 -16.87
N LEU A 39 7.93 -8.86 -18.17
CA LEU A 39 8.57 -7.88 -19.03
C LEU A 39 8.19 -6.44 -18.63
N VAL A 40 6.91 -6.18 -18.33
CA VAL A 40 6.43 -4.90 -17.81
C VAL A 40 7.16 -4.55 -16.51
N PHE A 41 7.16 -5.44 -15.51
CA PHE A 41 7.81 -5.18 -14.23
C PHE A 41 9.34 -5.04 -14.33
N SER A 42 9.99 -5.68 -15.29
CA SER A 42 11.43 -5.52 -15.51
C SER A 42 11.77 -4.19 -16.21
N MET A 43 10.88 -3.69 -17.09
CA MET A 43 11.07 -2.43 -17.80
C MET A 43 10.71 -1.21 -16.94
N LEU A 44 9.65 -1.26 -16.15
CA LEU A 44 9.19 -0.16 -15.28
C LEU A 44 10.29 0.51 -14.44
N PRO A 45 11.12 -0.20 -13.66
CA PRO A 45 12.16 0.42 -12.83
C PRO A 45 13.24 1.10 -13.69
N LYS A 46 13.56 0.56 -14.87
CA LYS A 46 14.51 1.17 -15.81
C LYS A 46 13.98 2.49 -16.38
N PHE A 47 12.69 2.56 -16.70
CA PHE A 47 12.06 3.81 -17.14
C PHE A 47 12.01 4.84 -16.02
N LEU A 48 11.62 4.44 -14.81
CA LEU A 48 11.48 5.33 -13.67
C LEU A 48 12.83 5.92 -13.23
N THR A 49 13.85 5.08 -13.05
CA THR A 49 15.21 5.52 -12.70
C THR A 49 15.83 6.43 -13.75
N ARG A 50 15.59 6.16 -15.05
CA ARG A 50 16.08 7.02 -16.14
C ARG A 50 15.44 8.41 -16.13
N ASN A 51 14.14 8.50 -15.85
CA ASN A 51 13.45 9.78 -15.72
C ASN A 51 13.92 10.55 -14.47
N LEU A 52 14.08 9.84 -13.36
CA LEU A 52 14.51 10.42 -12.09
C LEU A 52 15.96 10.96 -12.17
N ARG A 53 16.87 10.19 -12.77
CA ARG A 53 18.25 10.60 -13.03
C ARG A 53 18.32 11.84 -13.93
N ARG A 54 17.50 11.90 -14.99
CA ARG A 54 17.39 13.09 -15.85
C ARG A 54 16.89 14.32 -15.10
N LYS A 55 16.00 14.14 -14.12
CA LYS A 55 15.51 15.24 -13.27
C LYS A 55 16.61 15.74 -12.34
N PHE A 56 17.31 14.85 -11.63
CA PHE A 56 18.40 15.22 -10.72
C PHE A 56 19.61 15.85 -11.42
N GLN A 57 19.92 15.43 -12.66
CA GLN A 57 20.97 16.07 -13.47
C GLN A 57 20.63 17.52 -13.84
N LYS A 58 19.34 17.84 -14.06
CA LYS A 58 18.90 19.21 -14.34
C LYS A 58 18.93 20.11 -13.10
N GLU A 59 18.80 19.52 -11.92
CA GLU A 59 18.83 20.22 -10.62
C GLU A 59 20.26 20.37 -10.06
N GLY A 60 21.31 20.01 -10.83
CA GLY A 60 22.71 20.21 -10.46
C GLY A 60 23.25 19.25 -9.40
N GLY A 61 22.50 18.20 -9.04
CA GLY A 61 22.90 17.21 -8.04
C GLY A 61 23.56 15.98 -8.66
N GLU A 62 24.81 16.09 -9.14
CA GLU A 62 25.53 14.96 -9.74
C GLU A 62 25.72 13.78 -8.76
N GLU A 63 26.00 14.05 -7.49
CA GLU A 63 26.07 13.00 -6.45
C GLU A 63 24.74 12.27 -6.26
N LYS A 64 23.62 13.00 -6.22
CA LYS A 64 22.28 12.40 -6.08
C LYS A 64 21.88 11.61 -7.32
N ALA A 65 22.33 12.03 -8.50
CA ALA A 65 22.12 11.30 -9.74
C ALA A 65 22.94 10.00 -9.82
N ALA A 66 24.12 9.96 -9.20
CA ALA A 66 24.93 8.74 -9.07
C ALA A 66 24.27 7.73 -8.13
N LEU A 67 23.70 8.19 -7.01
CA LEU A 67 22.98 7.36 -6.04
C LEU A 67 21.61 6.87 -6.55
N ALA A 68 20.94 7.61 -7.43
CA ALA A 68 19.64 7.23 -8.00
C ALA A 68 19.67 5.96 -8.88
N GLY A 69 20.87 5.48 -9.24
CA GLY A 69 21.07 4.20 -9.92
C GLY A 69 21.43 3.05 -8.98
N THR A 70 21.77 3.33 -7.73
CA THR A 70 22.13 2.31 -6.74
C THR A 70 20.84 1.70 -6.20
N MET A 71 20.52 0.51 -6.69
CA MET A 71 19.35 -0.25 -6.25
C MET A 71 19.57 -0.68 -4.79
N VAL A 72 18.99 0.05 -3.84
CA VAL A 72 18.96 -0.39 -2.44
C VAL A 72 18.11 -1.65 -2.37
N GLN A 73 18.65 -2.70 -1.75
CA GLN A 73 17.97 -3.97 -1.62
C GLN A 73 16.68 -3.81 -0.80
N GLY A 74 15.63 -4.54 -1.18
CA GLY A 74 14.31 -4.42 -0.57
C GLY A 74 14.33 -4.73 0.93
N GLU A 75 15.14 -5.70 1.35
CA GLU A 75 15.33 -6.05 2.76
C GLU A 75 15.96 -4.92 3.58
N VAL A 76 16.89 -4.16 3.00
CA VAL A 76 17.53 -3.04 3.69
C VAL A 76 16.52 -1.92 3.87
N SER A 77 15.75 -1.62 2.82
CA SER A 77 14.67 -0.64 2.91
C SER A 77 13.58 -1.05 3.90
N ALA A 78 13.23 -2.34 3.96
CA ALA A 78 12.27 -2.87 4.91
C ALA A 78 12.81 -2.79 6.35
N ALA A 79 14.06 -3.19 6.58
CA ALA A 79 14.71 -3.09 7.89
C ALA A 79 14.79 -1.64 8.39
N ILE A 80 15.13 -0.69 7.50
CA ILE A 80 15.10 0.75 7.83
C ILE A 80 13.69 1.20 8.19
N ALA A 81 12.68 0.82 7.39
CA ALA A 81 11.29 1.18 7.65
C ALA A 81 10.79 0.60 8.99
N THR A 82 11.15 -0.64 9.32
CA THR A 82 10.83 -1.28 10.60
C THR A 82 11.55 -0.61 11.77
N ALA A 83 12.83 -0.26 11.61
CA ALA A 83 13.57 0.46 12.65
C ALA A 83 12.94 1.83 12.93
N ILE A 84 12.54 2.55 11.88
CA ILE A 84 11.83 3.83 12.01
C ILE A 84 10.45 3.63 12.67
N SER A 85 9.69 2.60 12.27
CA SER A 85 8.35 2.38 12.85
C SER A 85 8.43 2.06 14.34
N LEU A 86 9.38 1.22 14.76
CA LEU A 86 9.59 0.89 16.17
C LEU A 86 10.03 2.11 16.99
N TYR A 87 10.93 2.91 16.44
CA TYR A 87 11.37 4.15 17.09
C TYR A 87 10.22 5.15 17.27
N LEU A 88 9.36 5.31 16.27
CA LEU A 88 8.20 6.20 16.35
C LEU A 88 7.12 5.67 17.29
N GLU A 89 6.97 4.36 17.39
CA GLU A 89 6.06 3.72 18.36
C GLU A 89 6.50 3.98 19.80
N GLU A 90 7.81 3.90 20.09
CA GLU A 90 8.37 4.19 21.41
C GLU A 90 8.26 5.67 21.82
N LEU A 91 8.21 6.59 20.84
CA LEU A 91 8.06 8.02 21.09
C LEU A 91 6.61 8.48 21.33
N HIS A 92 5.62 7.63 21.06
CA HIS A 92 4.24 7.96 21.40
C HIS A 92 4.02 7.77 22.91
N ASP A 93 3.57 8.81 23.59
CA ASP A 93 3.11 8.68 24.98
C ASP A 93 1.94 7.69 25.03
N GLU A 94 2.02 6.70 25.93
CA GLU A 94 0.91 5.80 26.26
C GLU A 94 -0.25 6.62 26.85
N GLU A 95 -1.17 7.06 26.00
CA GLU A 95 -2.35 7.81 26.44
C GLU A 95 -3.20 6.92 27.36
N THR A 96 -3.33 7.30 28.64
CA THR A 96 -4.23 6.61 29.56
C THR A 96 -5.67 6.85 29.12
N ALA A 97 -6.31 5.85 28.52
CA ALA A 97 -7.71 5.91 28.05
C ALA A 97 -8.78 5.98 29.17
N ILE A 98 -8.40 6.38 30.39
CA ILE A 98 -9.33 6.57 31.51
C ILE A 98 -9.76 8.04 31.54
N LEU A 99 -10.80 8.35 30.76
CA LEU A 99 -11.45 9.66 30.74
C LEU A 99 -12.23 9.89 32.05
N THR A 100 -11.59 10.43 33.09
CA THR A 100 -12.27 10.81 34.33
C THR A 100 -12.97 12.17 34.15
N ILE A 101 -14.21 12.14 33.66
CA ILE A 101 -15.03 13.35 33.52
C ILE A 101 -15.58 13.76 34.89
N LYS A 102 -14.83 14.59 35.63
CA LYS A 102 -15.35 15.25 36.83
C LYS A 102 -16.26 16.39 36.40
N LYS A 103 -17.58 16.21 36.55
CA LYS A 103 -18.59 17.26 36.33
C LYS A 103 -18.47 18.32 37.43
N VAL A 104 -17.47 19.20 37.34
CA VAL A 104 -17.41 20.44 38.13
C VAL A 104 -18.57 21.31 37.68
N GLY A 105 -19.58 21.41 38.53
CA GLY A 105 -20.89 21.92 38.17
C GLY A 105 -20.85 23.38 37.70
N LYS A 106 -20.79 23.56 36.38
CA LYS A 106 -21.53 24.58 35.62
C LYS A 106 -21.85 24.00 34.23
N SER A 107 -23.13 23.98 33.86
CA SER A 107 -23.66 23.34 32.65
C SER A 107 -23.35 24.09 31.34
N TYR A 108 -22.44 25.06 31.37
CA TYR A 108 -22.06 25.85 30.22
C TYR A 108 -20.58 25.61 29.89
N SER A 109 -20.31 25.34 28.62
CA SER A 109 -18.95 25.28 28.09
C SER A 109 -18.42 26.71 27.91
N PRO A 110 -17.18 27.01 28.35
CA PRO A 110 -16.55 28.30 28.09
C PRO A 110 -16.35 28.60 26.60
N TRP A 111 -16.47 27.58 25.72
CA TRP A 111 -16.34 27.73 24.28
C TRP A 111 -17.59 28.33 23.60
N ASN A 112 -18.75 28.30 24.27
CA ASN A 112 -19.99 28.87 23.70
C ASN A 112 -20.95 29.38 24.79
N SER A 113 -20.53 30.37 25.58
CA SER A 113 -21.47 31.11 26.42
C SER A 113 -22.04 32.29 25.65
N LYS A 114 -23.20 32.07 25.02
CA LYS A 114 -24.01 33.06 24.28
C LYS A 114 -24.34 34.34 25.06
N ILE A 115 -24.08 34.33 26.37
CA ILE A 115 -24.32 35.42 27.33
C ILE A 115 -23.44 36.65 27.03
N TYR A 116 -22.20 36.47 26.57
CA TYR A 116 -21.31 37.61 26.29
C TYR A 116 -21.76 38.48 25.11
N ASN A 117 -22.52 37.92 24.15
CA ASN A 117 -23.03 38.70 23.01
C ASN A 117 -24.22 39.59 23.35
N VAL A 118 -24.95 39.31 24.44
CA VAL A 118 -26.15 40.08 24.81
C VAL A 118 -25.77 41.36 25.57
N ILE A 119 -24.65 41.36 26.29
CA ILE A 119 -24.23 42.49 27.13
C ILE A 119 -23.70 43.66 26.27
N ASN A 120 -23.18 43.39 25.07
CA ASN A 120 -22.56 44.43 24.23
C ASN A 120 -23.54 45.13 23.26
N PHE A 121 -24.77 44.63 23.11
CA PHE A 121 -25.74 45.23 22.18
C PHE A 121 -26.33 46.56 22.70
N ASN A 122 -26.42 46.74 24.02
CA ASN A 122 -27.12 47.90 24.59
C ASN A 122 -26.27 49.19 24.65
N ARG A 123 -25.02 49.17 24.15
CA ARG A 123 -24.12 50.33 24.17
C ARG A 123 -24.14 51.15 22.88
N PHE A 124 -24.88 50.72 21.87
CA PHE A 124 -25.00 51.41 20.56
C PHE A 124 -26.30 52.21 20.38
N GLN A 125 -27.11 52.36 21.43
CA GLN A 125 -28.39 53.11 21.38
C GLN A 125 -28.38 54.40 22.22
N ARG A 126 -27.23 55.04 22.43
CA ARG A 126 -27.15 56.41 22.99
C ARG A 126 -26.23 57.28 22.17
#